data_AF-A0AAD6I717-F1
#
_entry.id   AF-A0AAD6I717-F1
#
_cell.length_a   1.000
_cell.length_b   1.000
_cell.length_c   1.000
_cell.angle_alpha   90.00
_cell.angle_beta   90.00
_cell.angle_gamma   90.00
#
_symmetry.space_group_name_H-M   'P 1'
#
loop_
_entity.id
_entity.type
_entity.pdbx_description
1 polymer ?
#
loop_
_entity_poly.entity_id
_entity_poly.type
_entity_poly.pdbx_seq_one_letter_code
_entity_poly.pdbx_strand_id
1 'polypeptide(L)'
;MLPRFCFTTRQILAIHRSSPQTRFSSPLPRPSSFKLSPRLYTSAAYPRGTMSSSATEPASATRINLSPATDSGVFSAGVREDTARLTSSLLQDDMEKHHVFFNDQGFHNHIPHLLLSIYALGATPEQVEGAYSRNQSYQRPAMPADQGVVQSMRDVDGFLAGMGKEKNYSNYLAFFQSEIGVKGVGDVLREYLFAGDERAETMLCRLFGGLIHPLIHLSFGLEFNQPAIVAQGLAQTAVHDDWLGRAFFLPAEKMSAGVGVAGKKSLLELLNECRADKALTESVKWADSNKIKDGVMTRAPEQMIKYAAQFTVSEDQVEERLADMINTVVYYTSAAQRPTREMKLDFFFIHCVNSSIFFSKIINLPYLDQRSKLRLMEWKGRIDLLMYVSRGSPDLLLDEVARYPIKEDWPQIFGRAVTHGTDDGHLAKLARAVAHGQRVCQGVENKHQMPIHGDMWLRIGNIAVDSTVEEGERGMWVRSTGFDEAWEPQGRAHM
;
A
#
# COMPACT_ATOMS: atom_id res chain seq x y z
N MET A 1 -46.07 5.61 -39.12
CA MET A 1 -46.16 6.20 -40.47
C MET A 1 -45.03 7.19 -40.64
N LEU A 2 -44.07 6.88 -41.51
CA LEU A 2 -43.01 7.77 -41.98
C LEU A 2 -43.55 8.67 -43.12
N PRO A 3 -42.80 9.73 -43.48
CA PRO A 3 -42.47 9.85 -44.89
C PRO A 3 -40.96 10.06 -45.13
N ARG A 4 -40.46 9.28 -46.08
CA ARG A 4 -39.25 9.54 -46.87
C ARG A 4 -39.64 10.40 -48.08
N PHE A 5 -38.74 11.25 -48.55
CA PHE A 5 -38.63 11.54 -49.98
C PHE A 5 -37.16 11.43 -50.42
N CYS A 6 -37.02 10.91 -51.63
CA CYS A 6 -35.81 10.45 -52.30
C CYS A 6 -35.60 11.29 -53.58
N PHE A 7 -34.59 10.88 -54.35
CA PHE A 7 -34.18 11.28 -55.73
C PHE A 7 -32.96 12.22 -55.80
N THR A 8 -31.73 11.71 -56.02
CA THR A 8 -31.04 11.22 -57.27
C THR A 8 -30.50 12.37 -58.13
N THR A 9 -29.43 12.33 -58.95
CA THR A 9 -28.22 11.51 -59.24
C THR A 9 -27.46 12.26 -60.37
N ARG A 10 -26.16 11.97 -60.55
CA ARG A 10 -25.30 12.04 -61.79
C ARG A 10 -24.25 13.17 -61.82
N GLN A 11 -22.95 12.85 -61.74
CA GLN A 11 -22.00 12.37 -62.82
C GLN A 11 -21.72 13.47 -63.86
N ILE A 12 -20.55 13.70 -64.46
CA ILE A 12 -19.15 13.17 -64.50
C ILE A 12 -18.39 14.26 -65.33
N LEU A 13 -17.10 14.54 -65.09
CA LEU A 13 -16.01 14.45 -66.08
C LEU A 13 -14.68 15.05 -65.57
N ALA A 14 -13.62 14.28 -65.84
CA ALA A 14 -12.22 14.56 -65.59
C ALA A 14 -11.53 15.15 -66.82
N ILE A 15 -10.46 15.95 -66.65
CA ILE A 15 -9.34 16.06 -67.61
C ILE A 15 -8.00 16.24 -66.86
N HIS A 16 -7.02 15.48 -67.35
CA HIS A 16 -5.60 15.34 -66.99
C HIS A 16 -4.68 16.54 -67.28
N ARG A 17 -3.53 16.53 -66.58
CA ARG A 17 -2.10 16.75 -66.99
C ARG A 17 -1.40 17.57 -65.88
N SER A 18 -0.17 17.36 -65.44
CA SER A 18 0.96 16.48 -65.78
C SER A 18 2.04 16.72 -64.70
N SER A 19 2.83 15.70 -64.35
CA SER A 19 3.98 15.79 -63.42
C SER A 19 5.14 16.63 -63.97
N PRO A 20 6.09 17.02 -63.11
CA PRO A 20 7.36 16.28 -63.12
C PRO A 20 7.89 15.91 -61.73
N GLN A 21 8.74 14.87 -61.77
CA GLN A 21 9.41 14.19 -60.68
C GLN A 21 10.49 15.05 -60.01
N THR A 22 10.63 14.94 -58.69
CA THR A 22 11.94 14.94 -58.02
C THR A 22 11.93 13.92 -56.88
N ARG A 23 12.91 13.01 -56.90
CA ARG A 23 13.19 12.00 -55.90
C ARG A 23 13.94 12.65 -54.73
N PHE A 24 13.50 12.41 -53.50
CA PHE A 24 14.38 12.25 -52.35
C PHE A 24 13.79 11.20 -51.41
N SER A 25 14.45 10.05 -51.37
CA SER A 25 14.18 8.93 -50.47
C SER A 25 15.01 9.08 -49.21
N SER A 26 14.34 9.22 -48.07
CA SER A 26 14.92 9.04 -46.73
C SER A 26 13.93 8.24 -45.88
N PRO A 27 14.36 7.16 -45.20
CA PRO A 27 13.47 6.32 -44.41
C PRO A 27 13.09 7.00 -43.09
N LEU A 28 11.79 6.97 -42.76
CA LEU A 28 11.26 7.36 -41.46
C LEU A 28 11.85 6.47 -40.34
N PRO A 29 12.35 7.04 -39.22
CA PRO A 29 12.83 6.23 -38.11
C PRO A 29 11.65 5.63 -37.33
N ARG A 30 11.80 4.35 -36.96
CA ARG A 30 10.89 3.64 -36.04
C ARG A 30 10.96 4.26 -34.64
N PRO A 31 9.87 4.23 -33.84
CA PRO A 31 9.90 4.71 -32.47
C PRO A 31 10.84 3.83 -31.62
N SER A 32 11.81 4.48 -30.98
CA SER A 32 12.76 3.88 -30.06
C SER A 32 12.07 3.46 -28.76
N SER A 33 12.25 2.20 -28.37
CA SER A 33 12.00 1.72 -27.02
C SER A 33 12.84 2.51 -26.01
N PHE A 34 12.18 3.31 -25.16
CA PHE A 34 12.84 4.01 -24.07
C PHE A 34 13.17 3.03 -22.93
N LYS A 35 14.47 2.75 -22.75
CA LYS A 35 15.00 2.26 -21.48
C LYS A 35 15.31 3.47 -20.61
N LEU A 36 14.78 3.49 -19.38
CA LEU A 36 15.25 4.39 -18.33
C LEU A 36 16.77 4.19 -18.15
N SER A 37 17.54 5.28 -18.23
CA SER A 37 18.99 5.24 -18.03
C SER A 37 19.34 4.75 -16.62
N PRO A 38 20.21 3.75 -16.46
CA PRO A 38 20.76 3.41 -15.16
C PRO A 38 21.72 4.52 -14.75
N ARG A 39 21.39 5.27 -13.70
CA ARG A 39 22.40 6.13 -13.07
C ARG A 39 23.44 5.23 -12.42
N LEU A 40 24.68 5.47 -12.83
CA LEU A 40 25.91 4.83 -12.39
C LEU A 40 26.04 4.83 -10.86
N TYR A 41 26.10 3.64 -10.27
CA TYR A 41 26.76 3.42 -8.99
C TYR A 41 28.27 3.52 -9.23
N THR A 42 28.87 4.69 -8.98
CA THR A 42 30.33 4.84 -8.93
C THR A 42 30.82 4.47 -7.54
N SER A 43 31.69 3.47 -7.43
CA SER A 43 32.38 3.12 -6.19
C SER A 43 33.38 4.23 -5.84
N ALA A 44 33.15 4.93 -4.73
CA ALA A 44 34.14 5.86 -4.19
C ALA A 44 35.14 5.07 -3.32
N ALA A 45 36.42 5.15 -3.67
CA ALA A 45 37.52 4.65 -2.84
C ALA A 45 37.66 5.54 -1.59
N TYR A 46 37.66 4.90 -0.41
CA TYR A 46 37.82 5.58 0.89
C TYR A 46 39.29 5.97 1.16
N PRO A 47 39.56 7.18 1.69
CA PRO A 47 40.82 7.43 2.37
C PRO A 47 40.78 6.79 3.76
N ARG A 48 41.85 6.06 4.11
CA ARG A 48 42.05 5.45 5.44
C ARG A 48 42.18 6.56 6.50
N GLY A 49 41.15 6.70 7.32
CA GLY A 49 41.22 7.37 8.62
C GLY A 49 40.92 6.36 9.71
N THR A 50 41.88 6.09 10.58
CA THR A 50 41.72 5.24 11.77
C THR A 50 40.91 6.00 12.81
N MET A 51 39.63 5.65 12.95
CA MET A 51 38.86 5.90 14.17
C MET A 51 38.29 4.57 14.67
N SER A 52 38.57 4.26 15.93
CA SER A 52 38.04 3.13 16.67
C SER A 52 36.53 3.30 16.86
N SER A 53 35.71 2.84 15.93
CA SER A 53 34.28 2.61 16.16
C SER A 53 34.12 1.17 16.68
N SER A 54 33.54 1.00 17.87
CA SER A 54 32.93 -0.28 18.22
C SER A 54 31.91 -0.60 17.12
N ALA A 55 32.20 -1.57 16.27
CA ALA A 55 31.29 -1.96 15.20
C ALA A 55 30.00 -2.43 15.86
N THR A 56 28.94 -1.63 15.75
CA THR A 56 27.59 -2.07 16.10
C THR A 56 27.26 -3.24 15.19
N GLU A 57 26.84 -4.38 15.75
CA GLU A 57 26.53 -5.55 14.93
C GLU A 57 25.40 -5.20 13.93
N PRO A 58 25.37 -5.83 12.74
CA PRO A 58 24.33 -5.55 11.75
C PRO A 58 22.93 -6.00 12.23
N ALA A 59 21.88 -5.55 11.53
CA ALA A 59 20.52 -6.04 11.74
C ALA A 59 20.45 -7.56 11.48
N SER A 60 19.67 -8.27 12.27
CA SER A 60 19.50 -9.73 12.18
C SER A 60 18.04 -10.11 12.35
N ALA A 61 17.75 -11.41 12.39
CA ALA A 61 16.40 -11.91 12.63
C ALA A 61 15.86 -11.55 14.02
N THR A 62 16.73 -11.23 15.00
CA THR A 62 16.33 -10.91 16.38
C THR A 62 16.81 -9.53 16.84
N ARG A 63 17.48 -8.79 15.96
CA ARG A 63 18.09 -7.50 16.28
C ARG A 63 17.74 -6.45 15.24
N ILE A 64 17.17 -5.34 15.70
CA ILE A 64 16.86 -4.17 14.88
C ILE A 64 18.04 -3.20 14.93
N ASN A 65 18.48 -2.74 13.77
CA ASN A 65 19.57 -1.79 13.62
C ASN A 65 19.42 -1.01 12.31
N LEU A 66 18.95 0.23 12.42
CA LEU A 66 18.79 1.17 11.32
C LEU A 66 20.07 1.96 11.07
N SER A 67 20.38 2.16 9.79
CA SER A 67 21.39 3.12 9.33
C SER A 67 20.80 4.08 8.29
N PRO A 68 21.00 5.40 8.41
CA PRO A 68 20.61 6.37 7.38
C PRO A 68 21.19 6.07 5.99
N ALA A 69 22.31 5.34 5.91
CA ALA A 69 22.97 5.02 4.65
C ALA A 69 22.23 3.95 3.83
N THR A 70 21.57 3.00 4.49
CA THR A 70 20.94 1.84 3.83
C THR A 70 19.44 1.77 4.05
N ASP A 71 18.93 2.40 5.12
CA ASP A 71 17.61 2.16 5.66
C ASP A 71 16.78 3.45 5.74
N SER A 72 16.98 4.39 4.82
CA SER A 72 16.18 5.63 4.78
C SER A 72 14.74 5.42 4.27
N GLY A 73 14.48 4.27 3.65
CA GLY A 73 13.21 3.93 2.98
C GLY A 73 13.10 4.49 1.56
N VAL A 74 12.06 4.09 0.82
CA VAL A 74 11.86 4.50 -0.59
C VAL A 74 11.58 5.98 -0.74
N PHE A 75 11.05 6.60 0.31
CA PHE A 75 10.93 8.03 0.46
C PHE A 75 11.39 8.46 1.85
N SER A 76 12.24 9.48 1.88
CA SER A 76 12.81 10.04 3.10
C SER A 76 13.00 11.55 2.97
N ALA A 77 12.86 12.27 4.08
CA ALA A 77 13.08 13.70 4.17
C ALA A 77 13.93 14.01 5.42
N GLY A 78 15.24 13.77 5.33
CA GLY A 78 16.19 14.19 6.38
C GLY A 78 16.42 13.19 7.51
N VAL A 79 16.63 11.91 7.18
CA VAL A 79 17.03 10.89 8.17
C VAL A 79 18.34 11.24 8.88
N ARG A 80 18.44 10.88 10.16
CA ARG A 80 19.58 11.22 11.03
C ARG A 80 20.15 9.98 11.72
N GLU A 81 21.45 9.99 11.96
CA GLU A 81 22.18 8.89 12.60
C GLU A 81 21.79 8.68 14.07
N ASP A 82 21.63 9.77 14.83
CA ASP A 82 21.20 9.70 16.23
C ASP A 82 19.78 9.15 16.38
N THR A 83 18.88 9.57 15.50
CA THR A 83 17.49 9.13 15.45
C THR A 83 17.40 7.67 15.00
N ALA A 84 18.25 7.24 14.04
CA ALA A 84 18.33 5.84 13.64
C ALA A 84 18.72 4.93 14.82
N ARG A 85 19.73 5.33 15.61
CA ARG A 85 20.13 4.58 16.81
C ARG A 85 19.00 4.48 17.84
N LEU A 86 18.35 5.60 18.18
CA LEU A 86 17.27 5.58 19.17
C LEU A 86 16.06 4.79 18.67
N THR A 87 15.67 4.99 17.41
CA THR A 87 14.58 4.24 16.78
C THR A 87 14.86 2.74 16.81
N SER A 88 16.09 2.32 16.54
CA SER A 88 16.49 0.90 16.64
C SER A 88 16.27 0.34 18.04
N SER A 89 16.71 1.07 19.08
CA SER A 89 16.53 0.66 20.47
C SER A 89 15.05 0.59 20.88
N LEU A 90 14.23 1.56 20.47
CA LEU A 90 12.81 1.59 20.83
C LEU A 90 12.00 0.51 20.11
N LEU A 91 12.33 0.23 18.84
CA LEU A 91 11.72 -0.88 18.10
C LEU A 91 12.13 -2.24 18.70
N GLN A 92 13.38 -2.36 19.16
CA GLN A 92 13.83 -3.56 19.88
C GLN A 92 13.05 -3.74 21.19
N ASP A 93 12.88 -2.66 21.96
CA ASP A 93 12.09 -2.65 23.20
C ASP A 93 10.63 -3.07 22.95
N ASP A 94 10.01 -2.55 21.88
CA ASP A 94 8.66 -2.92 21.47
C ASP A 94 8.54 -4.41 21.15
N MET A 95 9.47 -4.94 20.34
CA MET A 95 9.49 -6.36 19.96
C MET A 95 9.62 -7.29 21.17
N GLU A 96 10.38 -6.88 22.19
CA GLU A 96 10.63 -7.67 23.40
C GLU A 96 9.47 -7.59 24.41
N LYS A 97 8.80 -6.44 24.50
CA LYS A 97 7.82 -6.17 25.55
C LYS A 97 6.37 -6.25 25.10
N HIS A 98 6.08 -6.08 23.81
CA HIS A 98 4.70 -5.94 23.34
C HIS A 98 4.29 -7.00 22.33
N HIS A 99 3.00 -7.33 22.35
CA HIS A 99 2.36 -8.14 21.34
C HIS A 99 2.17 -7.34 20.05
N VAL A 100 1.99 -8.03 18.93
CA VAL A 100 1.66 -7.38 17.64
C VAL A 100 0.22 -6.84 17.57
N PHE A 101 -0.57 -7.07 18.63
CA PHE A 101 -1.93 -6.57 18.78
C PHE A 101 -2.03 -5.83 20.10
N PHE A 102 -2.68 -4.67 20.13
CA PHE A 102 -2.83 -3.88 21.36
C PHE A 102 -4.10 -4.21 22.16
N ASN A 103 -5.02 -4.99 21.61
CA ASN A 103 -6.21 -5.46 22.31
C ASN A 103 -6.58 -6.90 21.90
N ASP A 104 -7.59 -7.47 22.57
CA ASP A 104 -8.11 -8.82 22.27
C ASP A 104 -9.13 -8.82 21.11
N GLN A 105 -9.37 -7.67 20.49
CA GLN A 105 -10.16 -7.55 19.25
C GLN A 105 -9.29 -7.70 17.99
N GLY A 106 -7.97 -7.90 18.16
CA GLY A 106 -7.01 -8.07 17.06
C GLY A 106 -6.58 -6.76 16.40
N PHE A 107 -6.69 -5.61 17.07
CA PHE A 107 -6.17 -4.35 16.54
C PHE A 107 -4.65 -4.29 16.67
N HIS A 108 -3.99 -3.84 15.61
CA HIS A 108 -2.54 -3.98 15.40
C HIS A 108 -1.72 -2.98 16.20
N ASN A 109 -0.60 -3.43 16.77
CA ASN A 109 0.41 -2.52 17.31
C ASN A 109 1.03 -1.70 16.17
N HIS A 110 0.81 -0.38 16.19
CA HIS A 110 1.29 0.57 15.17
C HIS A 110 2.69 1.14 15.46
N ILE A 111 3.32 0.84 16.61
CA ILE A 111 4.62 1.39 16.98
C ILE A 111 5.66 1.22 15.87
N PRO A 112 5.86 0.02 15.28
CA PRO A 112 6.82 -0.14 14.18
C PRO A 112 6.50 0.73 12.97
N HIS A 113 5.22 0.89 12.65
CA HIS A 113 4.78 1.67 11.50
C HIS A 113 4.99 3.16 11.73
N LEU A 114 4.65 3.65 12.93
CA LEU A 114 4.81 5.03 13.34
C LEU A 114 6.28 5.42 13.38
N LEU A 115 7.10 4.69 14.15
CA LEU A 115 8.50 5.07 14.38
C LEU A 115 9.31 5.06 13.08
N LEU A 116 9.14 4.04 12.21
CA LEU A 116 9.83 4.00 10.91
C LEU A 116 9.35 5.11 9.97
N SER A 117 8.07 5.46 9.99
CA SER A 117 7.54 6.55 9.16
C SER A 117 8.08 7.91 9.60
N ILE A 118 8.03 8.24 10.89
CA ILE A 118 8.52 9.53 11.40
C ILE A 118 10.05 9.62 11.32
N TYR A 119 10.77 8.51 11.50
CA TYR A 119 12.21 8.44 11.25
C TYR A 119 12.51 8.81 9.78
N ALA A 120 11.81 8.21 8.81
CA ALA A 120 11.99 8.52 7.40
C ALA A 120 11.61 9.99 7.08
N LEU A 121 10.66 10.58 7.82
CA LEU A 121 10.29 11.99 7.71
C LEU A 121 11.21 12.95 8.47
N GLY A 122 12.32 12.47 9.03
CA GLY A 122 13.35 13.31 9.65
C GLY A 122 13.04 13.76 11.08
N ALA A 123 12.24 12.99 11.82
CA ALA A 123 11.99 13.23 13.23
C ALA A 123 13.30 13.35 14.04
N THR A 124 13.28 14.14 15.12
CA THR A 124 14.36 14.19 16.10
C THR A 124 14.25 13.02 17.09
N PRO A 125 15.34 12.69 17.83
CA PRO A 125 15.29 11.67 18.86
C PRO A 125 14.15 11.90 19.88
N GLU A 126 13.93 13.14 20.31
CA GLU A 126 12.89 13.51 21.28
C GLU A 126 11.48 13.26 20.73
N GLN A 127 11.27 13.50 19.43
CA GLN A 127 9.99 13.25 18.77
C GLN A 127 9.70 11.75 18.66
N VAL A 128 10.70 10.93 18.32
CA VAL A 128 10.58 9.47 18.25
C VAL A 128 10.32 8.88 19.64
N GLU A 129 11.05 9.33 20.67
CA GLU A 129 10.84 8.89 22.05
C GLU A 129 9.45 9.28 22.56
N GLY A 130 9.00 10.50 22.27
CA GLY A 130 7.67 10.96 22.63
C GLY A 130 6.58 10.14 21.95
N ALA A 131 6.74 9.80 20.67
CA ALA A 131 5.82 8.95 19.92
C ALA A 131 5.73 7.53 20.53
N TYR A 132 6.88 6.91 20.82
CA TYR A 132 6.94 5.61 21.49
C TYR A 132 6.26 5.64 22.86
N SER A 133 6.59 6.64 23.68
CA SER A 133 6.07 6.76 25.05
C SER A 133 4.55 6.84 25.12
N ARG A 134 3.92 7.54 24.17
CA ARG A 134 2.44 7.59 24.07
C ARG A 134 1.86 6.24 23.65
N ASN A 135 2.44 5.63 22.62
CA ASN A 135 1.88 4.45 21.98
C ASN A 135 2.11 3.15 22.76
N GLN A 136 3.18 3.04 23.56
CA GLN A 136 3.44 1.84 24.36
C GLN A 136 2.41 1.64 25.49
N SER A 137 1.77 2.72 25.95
CA SER A 137 0.98 2.74 27.18
C SER A 137 -0.25 1.81 27.19
N TYR A 138 -0.75 1.41 26.02
CA TYR A 138 -1.94 0.58 25.85
C TYR A 138 -1.66 -0.75 25.14
N GLN A 139 -0.39 -1.06 24.85
CA GLN A 139 -0.04 -2.30 24.16
C GLN A 139 -0.23 -3.51 25.07
N ARG A 140 -0.59 -4.65 24.47
CA ARG A 140 -0.59 -5.92 25.20
C ARG A 140 0.85 -6.39 25.42
N PRO A 141 1.14 -7.08 26.54
CA PRO A 141 2.47 -7.62 26.78
C PRO A 141 2.81 -8.71 25.77
N ALA A 142 4.10 -8.83 25.45
CA ALA A 142 4.64 -9.95 24.70
C ALA A 142 4.40 -11.26 25.47
N MET A 143 4.11 -12.32 24.72
CA MET A 143 3.87 -13.65 25.27
C MET A 143 5.11 -14.52 25.05
N PRO A 144 5.47 -15.42 25.99
CA PRO A 144 6.56 -16.36 25.77
C PRO A 144 6.22 -17.31 24.62
N ALA A 145 7.26 -17.76 23.91
CA ALA A 145 7.13 -18.82 22.91
C ALA A 145 7.25 -20.20 23.58
N ASP A 146 6.36 -21.12 23.22
CA ASP A 146 6.44 -22.54 23.57
C ASP A 146 7.36 -23.26 22.57
N GLN A 147 8.55 -23.65 23.04
CA GLN A 147 9.57 -24.28 22.20
C GLN A 147 9.13 -25.62 21.62
N GLY A 148 8.23 -26.34 22.28
CA GLY A 148 7.65 -27.58 21.74
C GLY A 148 6.77 -27.30 20.53
N VAL A 149 5.98 -26.23 20.58
CA VAL A 149 5.18 -25.77 19.44
C VAL A 149 6.06 -25.23 18.32
N VAL A 150 7.08 -24.42 18.63
CA VAL A 150 8.04 -23.92 17.63
C VAL A 150 8.74 -25.06 16.91
N GLN A 151 9.14 -26.12 17.63
CA GLN A 151 9.80 -27.27 17.04
C GLN A 151 8.86 -28.07 16.11
N SER A 152 7.58 -28.21 16.47
CA SER A 152 6.60 -28.91 15.61
C SER A 152 6.27 -28.15 14.33
N MET A 153 6.43 -26.82 14.31
CA MET A 153 6.25 -25.98 13.11
C MET A 153 7.28 -26.25 12.00
N ARG A 154 8.35 -27.02 12.26
CA ARG A 154 9.27 -27.45 11.20
C ARG A 154 8.64 -28.47 10.24
N ASP A 155 7.61 -29.17 10.69
CA ASP A 155 6.76 -30.02 9.87
C ASP A 155 5.58 -29.20 9.33
N VAL A 156 5.17 -29.44 8.09
CA VAL A 156 4.09 -28.68 7.43
C VAL A 156 2.78 -28.75 8.22
N ASP A 157 2.41 -29.94 8.72
CA ASP A 157 1.17 -30.12 9.50
C ASP A 157 1.21 -29.36 10.82
N GLY A 158 2.36 -29.36 11.51
CA GLY A 158 2.54 -28.59 12.74
C GLY A 158 2.48 -27.09 12.49
N PHE A 159 3.08 -26.64 11.37
CA PHE A 159 3.01 -25.25 10.94
C PHE A 159 1.57 -24.83 10.63
N LEU A 160 0.79 -25.65 9.91
CA LEU A 160 -0.60 -25.33 9.55
C LEU A 160 -1.54 -25.40 10.76
N ALA A 161 -1.33 -26.34 11.69
CA ALA A 161 -2.19 -26.52 12.87
C ALA A 161 -2.23 -25.28 13.79
N GLY A 162 -1.19 -24.45 13.77
CA GLY A 162 -1.09 -23.23 14.55
C GLY A 162 -1.79 -22.00 13.93
N MET A 163 -2.14 -22.04 12.64
CA MET A 163 -2.50 -20.85 11.89
C MET A 163 -3.86 -20.27 12.31
N GLY A 164 -4.02 -18.96 12.12
CA GLY A 164 -5.26 -18.24 12.44
C GLY A 164 -5.59 -18.18 13.92
N LYS A 165 -4.66 -18.61 14.79
CA LYS A 165 -4.81 -18.60 16.25
C LYS A 165 -3.87 -17.56 16.83
N GLU A 166 -4.43 -16.44 17.25
CA GLU A 166 -3.69 -15.30 17.82
C GLU A 166 -2.66 -15.72 18.87
N LYS A 167 -3.02 -16.62 19.79
CA LYS A 167 -2.15 -17.15 20.84
C LYS A 167 -0.82 -17.75 20.36
N ASN A 168 -0.72 -18.08 19.06
CA ASN A 168 0.48 -18.65 18.47
C ASN A 168 1.41 -17.59 17.87
N TYR A 169 1.11 -16.30 17.99
CA TYR A 169 1.96 -15.24 17.43
C TYR A 169 3.42 -15.34 17.91
N SER A 170 3.65 -15.47 19.22
CA SER A 170 5.00 -15.60 19.78
C SER A 170 5.74 -16.84 19.27
N ASN A 171 5.01 -17.95 19.05
CA ASN A 171 5.55 -19.18 18.48
C ASN A 171 5.98 -18.96 17.01
N TYR A 172 5.12 -18.35 16.19
CA TYR A 172 5.49 -18.03 14.81
C TYR A 172 6.62 -17.00 14.73
N LEU A 173 6.67 -16.03 15.64
CA LEU A 173 7.77 -15.07 15.70
C LEU A 173 9.09 -15.80 15.93
N ALA A 174 9.18 -16.59 17.00
CA ALA A 174 10.38 -17.38 17.29
C ALA A 174 10.77 -18.31 16.14
N PHE A 175 9.78 -18.96 15.51
CA PHE A 175 9.98 -19.80 14.33
C PHE A 175 10.59 -19.01 13.16
N PHE A 176 9.97 -17.90 12.74
CA PHE A 176 10.46 -17.11 11.62
C PHE A 176 11.80 -16.43 11.92
N GLN A 177 12.07 -16.06 13.17
CA GLN A 177 13.38 -15.58 13.57
C GLN A 177 14.47 -16.66 13.37
N SER A 178 14.18 -17.91 13.75
CA SER A 178 15.07 -19.05 13.48
C SER A 178 15.25 -19.30 11.99
N GLU A 179 14.16 -19.34 11.22
CA GLU A 179 14.20 -19.61 9.78
C GLU A 179 14.98 -18.52 9.01
N ILE A 180 14.75 -17.24 9.33
CA ILE A 180 15.49 -16.12 8.72
C ILE A 180 16.96 -16.14 9.16
N GLY A 181 17.26 -16.52 10.40
CA GLY A 181 18.64 -16.66 10.87
C GLY A 181 19.44 -17.70 10.08
N VAL A 182 18.79 -18.77 9.60
CA VAL A 182 19.44 -19.85 8.84
C VAL A 182 19.44 -19.58 7.34
N LYS A 183 18.30 -19.17 6.78
CA LYS A 183 18.07 -19.10 5.32
C LYS A 183 18.20 -17.69 4.76
N GLY A 184 18.05 -16.67 5.61
CA GLY A 184 17.90 -15.29 5.18
C GLY A 184 16.48 -14.97 4.69
N VAL A 185 16.17 -13.66 4.62
CA VAL A 185 14.82 -13.16 4.28
C VAL A 185 14.33 -13.68 2.93
N GLY A 186 15.17 -13.65 1.89
CA GLY A 186 14.75 -14.00 0.54
C GLY A 186 14.27 -15.45 0.40
N ASP A 187 14.99 -16.40 0.98
CA ASP A 187 14.60 -17.82 0.96
C ASP A 187 13.35 -18.09 1.80
N VAL A 188 13.23 -17.44 2.96
CA VAL A 188 12.02 -17.56 3.79
C VAL A 188 10.78 -17.04 3.05
N LEU A 189 10.87 -15.89 2.36
CA LEU A 189 9.74 -15.41 1.57
C LEU A 189 9.39 -16.36 0.43
N ARG A 190 10.40 -16.87 -0.29
CA ARG A 190 10.18 -17.85 -1.36
C ARG A 190 9.47 -19.10 -0.83
N GLU A 191 9.91 -19.61 0.31
CA GLU A 191 9.36 -20.84 0.88
C GLU A 191 7.96 -20.65 1.47
N TYR A 192 7.75 -19.59 2.25
CA TYR A 192 6.53 -19.44 3.06
C TYR A 192 5.46 -18.54 2.43
N LEU A 193 5.73 -17.83 1.34
CA LEU A 193 4.73 -17.02 0.62
C LEU A 193 4.59 -17.36 -0.86
N PHE A 194 5.64 -17.92 -1.49
CA PHE A 194 5.69 -18.00 -2.95
C PHE A 194 6.01 -19.40 -3.51
N ALA A 195 6.14 -20.43 -2.67
CA ALA A 195 6.46 -21.79 -3.12
C ALA A 195 5.33 -22.43 -3.93
N GLY A 196 4.09 -21.93 -3.80
CA GLY A 196 2.90 -22.44 -4.48
C GLY A 196 2.34 -23.74 -3.90
N ASP A 197 2.85 -24.20 -2.75
CA ASP A 197 2.26 -25.27 -1.96
C ASP A 197 1.14 -24.73 -1.03
N GLU A 198 0.38 -25.62 -0.37
CA GLU A 198 -0.74 -25.19 0.50
C GLU A 198 -0.29 -24.28 1.65
N ARG A 199 0.96 -24.44 2.13
CA ARG A 199 1.52 -23.60 3.20
C ARG A 199 1.74 -22.17 2.70
N ALA A 200 2.42 -22.02 1.57
CA ALA A 200 2.68 -20.73 0.94
C ALA A 200 1.38 -20.04 0.50
N GLU A 201 0.45 -20.79 -0.12
CA GLU A 201 -0.86 -20.26 -0.52
C GLU A 201 -1.68 -19.80 0.68
N THR A 202 -1.69 -20.57 1.77
CA THR A 202 -2.40 -20.18 3.00
C THR A 202 -1.80 -18.93 3.63
N MET A 203 -0.48 -18.80 3.70
CA MET A 203 0.18 -17.59 4.19
C MET A 203 -0.13 -16.38 3.31
N LEU A 204 -0.05 -16.53 1.99
CA LEU A 204 -0.35 -15.44 1.06
C LEU A 204 -1.81 -14.98 1.17
N CYS A 205 -2.75 -15.92 1.36
CA CYS A 205 -4.16 -15.62 1.62
C CYS A 205 -4.38 -14.76 2.87
N ARG A 206 -3.54 -14.91 3.90
CA ARG A 206 -3.59 -14.14 5.16
C ARG A 206 -2.87 -12.78 5.06
N LEU A 207 -1.96 -12.62 4.11
CA LEU A 207 -1.12 -11.42 3.98
C LEU A 207 -1.94 -10.13 3.77
N PHE A 208 -3.12 -10.25 3.16
CA PHE A 208 -4.05 -9.15 2.90
C PHE A 208 -5.19 -9.04 3.94
N GLY A 209 -5.13 -9.82 5.02
CA GLY A 209 -6.09 -9.77 6.12
C GLY A 209 -5.99 -8.48 6.96
N GLY A 210 -6.93 -8.29 7.89
CA GLY A 210 -6.86 -7.23 8.91
C GLY A 210 -6.62 -5.82 8.37
N LEU A 211 -7.32 -5.38 7.31
CA LEU A 211 -7.07 -4.10 6.63
C LEU A 211 -5.64 -3.95 6.08
N ILE A 212 -5.07 -5.04 5.54
CA ILE A 212 -3.76 -5.06 4.86
C ILE A 212 -2.58 -4.87 5.85
N HIS A 213 -2.83 -4.90 7.17
CA HIS A 213 -1.77 -4.72 8.17
C HIS A 213 -0.62 -5.75 8.07
N PRO A 214 -0.84 -7.05 7.78
CA PRO A 214 0.26 -7.99 7.64
C PRO A 214 1.20 -7.62 6.49
N LEU A 215 0.64 -7.23 5.33
CA LEU A 215 1.44 -6.71 4.22
C LEU A 215 2.15 -5.41 4.59
N ILE A 216 1.48 -4.47 5.26
CA ILE A 216 2.09 -3.19 5.70
C ILE A 216 3.28 -3.46 6.63
N HIS A 217 3.08 -4.29 7.65
CA HIS A 217 4.10 -4.61 8.66
C HIS A 217 5.29 -5.35 8.03
N LEU A 218 5.03 -6.39 7.23
CA LEU A 218 6.06 -7.09 6.47
C LEU A 218 6.85 -6.12 5.59
N SER A 219 6.14 -5.24 4.89
CA SER A 219 6.75 -4.32 3.92
C SER A 219 7.60 -3.24 4.57
N PHE A 220 7.28 -2.79 5.78
CA PHE A 220 8.19 -1.96 6.59
C PHE A 220 9.51 -2.68 6.86
N GLY A 221 9.47 -3.95 7.26
CA GLY A 221 10.68 -4.75 7.45
C GLY A 221 11.51 -4.89 6.18
N LEU A 222 10.86 -5.09 5.02
CA LEU A 222 11.53 -5.19 3.72
C LEU A 222 12.12 -3.85 3.26
N GLU A 223 11.36 -2.76 3.41
CA GLU A 223 11.76 -1.42 3.01
C GLU A 223 13.02 -0.97 3.74
N PHE A 224 13.02 -1.10 5.07
CA PHE A 224 14.08 -0.64 5.97
C PHE A 224 15.15 -1.70 6.23
N ASN A 225 15.12 -2.82 5.49
CA ASN A 225 16.07 -3.94 5.59
C ASN A 225 16.23 -4.48 7.03
N GLN A 226 15.12 -4.63 7.77
CA GLN A 226 15.10 -5.11 9.15
C GLN A 226 14.54 -6.55 9.24
N PRO A 227 15.38 -7.60 9.28
CA PRO A 227 14.90 -8.99 9.25
C PRO A 227 14.04 -9.37 10.47
N ALA A 228 14.27 -8.74 11.63
CA ALA A 228 13.42 -8.91 12.81
C ALA A 228 11.97 -8.43 12.57
N ILE A 229 11.79 -7.30 11.89
CA ILE A 229 10.45 -6.78 11.54
C ILE A 229 9.81 -7.63 10.43
N VAL A 230 10.62 -8.19 9.51
CA VAL A 230 10.13 -9.21 8.56
C VAL A 230 9.58 -10.43 9.31
N ALA A 231 10.27 -10.92 10.35
CA ALA A 231 9.78 -12.02 11.18
C ALA A 231 8.46 -11.67 11.89
N GLN A 232 8.33 -10.46 12.44
CA GLN A 232 7.08 -9.96 13.04
C GLN A 232 5.95 -9.93 12.01
N GLY A 233 6.19 -9.43 10.80
CA GLY A 233 5.19 -9.38 9.72
C GLY A 233 4.73 -10.76 9.25
N LEU A 234 5.65 -11.73 9.13
CA LEU A 234 5.30 -13.11 8.80
C LEU A 234 4.54 -13.80 9.94
N ALA A 235 4.94 -13.58 11.19
CA ALA A 235 4.22 -14.10 12.35
C ALA A 235 2.81 -13.52 12.47
N GLN A 236 2.66 -12.21 12.24
CA GLN A 236 1.37 -11.54 12.16
C GLN A 236 0.51 -12.13 11.04
N THR A 237 1.10 -12.36 9.86
CA THR A 237 0.42 -13.03 8.73
C THR A 237 -0.10 -14.42 9.13
N ALA A 238 0.70 -15.24 9.82
CA ALA A 238 0.31 -16.60 10.18
C ALA A 238 -0.90 -16.67 11.13
N VAL A 239 -1.13 -15.64 11.94
CA VAL A 239 -2.23 -15.59 12.93
C VAL A 239 -3.48 -14.85 12.45
N HIS A 240 -3.44 -14.15 11.31
CA HIS A 240 -4.62 -13.55 10.69
C HIS A 240 -5.49 -14.58 9.99
N ASP A 241 -6.78 -14.30 9.75
CA ASP A 241 -7.67 -15.13 8.94
C ASP A 241 -7.30 -15.16 7.44
N ASP A 242 -7.69 -16.22 6.73
CA ASP A 242 -7.39 -16.44 5.30
C ASP A 242 -8.63 -16.34 4.40
N TRP A 243 -9.80 -16.00 4.95
CA TRP A 243 -11.07 -16.08 4.20
C TRP A 243 -11.08 -15.16 2.99
N LEU A 244 -10.47 -13.96 3.08
CA LEU A 244 -10.43 -13.02 1.97
C LEU A 244 -9.55 -13.56 0.82
N GLY A 245 -8.41 -14.17 1.16
CA GLY A 245 -7.59 -14.98 0.26
C GLY A 245 -8.40 -15.99 -0.53
N ARG A 246 -9.10 -16.87 0.21
CA ARG A 246 -9.83 -18.00 -0.37
C ARG A 246 -11.10 -17.60 -1.13
N ALA A 247 -11.82 -16.59 -0.65
CA ALA A 247 -13.11 -16.19 -1.21
C ALA A 247 -13.01 -15.14 -2.33
N PHE A 248 -11.92 -14.36 -2.38
CA PHE A 248 -11.80 -13.24 -3.31
C PHE A 248 -10.54 -13.33 -4.20
N PHE A 249 -9.35 -13.40 -3.59
CA PHE A 249 -8.11 -13.30 -4.36
C PHE A 249 -7.85 -14.52 -5.26
N LEU A 250 -7.94 -15.73 -4.71
CA LEU A 250 -7.73 -16.97 -5.49
C LEU A 250 -8.77 -17.15 -6.61
N PRO A 251 -10.09 -16.93 -6.38
CA PRO A 251 -11.07 -16.94 -7.47
C PRO A 251 -10.80 -15.91 -8.56
N ALA A 252 -10.41 -14.68 -8.19
CA ALA A 252 -10.07 -13.63 -9.17
C ALA A 252 -8.82 -14.00 -9.98
N GLU A 253 -7.79 -14.57 -9.36
CA GLU A 253 -6.58 -15.03 -10.04
C GLU A 253 -6.87 -16.19 -11.01
N LYS A 254 -7.72 -17.14 -10.59
CA LYS A 254 -8.16 -18.22 -11.46
C LYS A 254 -8.95 -17.69 -12.66
N MET A 255 -9.77 -16.67 -12.47
CA MET A 255 -10.55 -16.04 -13.53
C MET A 255 -9.71 -15.17 -14.47
N SER A 256 -8.57 -14.62 -14.00
CA SER A 256 -7.67 -13.78 -14.79
C SER A 256 -6.77 -14.53 -15.78
N ALA A 257 -7.02 -15.84 -15.97
CA ALA A 257 -6.16 -16.75 -16.74
C ALA A 257 -4.71 -16.88 -16.19
N GLY A 258 -4.51 -16.55 -14.90
CA GLY A 258 -3.22 -16.61 -14.21
C GLY A 258 -2.62 -15.24 -13.91
N VAL A 259 -1.38 -15.27 -13.42
CA VAL A 259 -0.58 -14.09 -13.04
C VAL A 259 0.29 -13.66 -14.20
N GLY A 260 0.48 -12.35 -14.38
CA GLY A 260 1.42 -11.82 -15.37
C GLY A 260 0.81 -11.59 -16.74
N VAL A 261 -0.52 -11.66 -16.85
CA VAL A 261 -1.25 -11.42 -18.09
C VAL A 261 -1.28 -9.92 -18.36
N ALA A 262 -1.04 -9.50 -19.61
CA ALA A 262 -1.07 -8.09 -19.98
C ALA A 262 -2.44 -7.45 -19.67
N GLY A 263 -2.44 -6.47 -18.77
CA GLY A 263 -3.61 -5.71 -18.37
C GLY A 263 -4.08 -4.80 -19.48
N LYS A 264 -5.39 -4.83 -19.74
CA LYS A 264 -6.04 -4.00 -20.78
C LYS A 264 -6.70 -2.75 -20.24
N LYS A 265 -6.89 -2.66 -18.93
CA LYS A 265 -7.57 -1.57 -18.24
C LYS A 265 -6.70 -1.07 -17.09
N SER A 266 -6.70 0.24 -16.88
CA SER A 266 -6.19 0.88 -15.68
C SER A 266 -7.01 0.55 -14.45
N LEU A 267 -6.42 0.74 -13.27
CA LEU A 267 -7.12 0.65 -12.01
C LEU A 267 -8.25 1.69 -11.96
N LEU A 268 -8.02 2.89 -12.50
CA LEU A 268 -9.02 3.95 -12.60
C LEU A 268 -10.21 3.56 -13.48
N GLU A 269 -9.98 2.96 -14.65
CA GLU A 269 -11.06 2.47 -15.51
C GLU A 269 -11.90 1.41 -14.79
N LEU A 270 -11.26 0.45 -14.13
CA LEU A 270 -11.96 -0.59 -13.38
C LEU A 270 -12.74 -0.03 -12.19
N LEU A 271 -12.18 0.97 -11.50
CA LEU A 271 -12.87 1.68 -10.42
C LEU A 271 -14.14 2.38 -10.93
N ASN A 272 -14.04 3.08 -12.06
CA ASN A 272 -15.18 3.76 -12.69
C ASN A 272 -16.26 2.77 -13.14
N GLU A 273 -15.86 1.62 -13.69
CA GLU A 273 -16.80 0.56 -14.05
C GLU A 273 -17.48 -0.06 -12.82
N CYS A 274 -16.74 -0.27 -11.71
CA CYS A 274 -17.33 -0.73 -10.46
C CYS A 274 -18.36 0.26 -9.92
N ARG A 275 -18.07 1.58 -9.96
CA ARG A 275 -19.01 2.63 -9.55
C ARG A 275 -20.26 2.70 -10.44
N ALA A 276 -20.15 2.33 -11.72
CA ALA A 276 -21.28 2.30 -12.64
C ALA A 276 -22.15 1.03 -12.49
N ASP A 277 -21.65 0.01 -11.79
CA ASP A 277 -22.35 -1.25 -11.59
C ASP A 277 -23.27 -1.21 -10.37
N LYS A 278 -24.58 -1.19 -10.61
CA LYS A 278 -25.61 -1.17 -9.55
C LYS A 278 -25.53 -2.35 -8.60
N ALA A 279 -25.15 -3.54 -9.09
CA ALA A 279 -25.05 -4.70 -8.23
C ALA A 279 -23.96 -4.52 -7.17
N LEU A 280 -22.87 -3.80 -7.50
CA LEU A 280 -21.80 -3.44 -6.57
C LEU A 280 -22.15 -2.23 -5.70
N THR A 281 -22.67 -1.15 -6.27
CA THR A 281 -22.97 0.07 -5.49
C THR A 281 -24.10 -0.15 -4.48
N GLU A 282 -25.06 -1.03 -4.78
CA GLU A 282 -26.12 -1.40 -3.85
C GLU A 282 -25.74 -2.57 -2.93
N SER A 283 -24.56 -3.18 -3.12
CA SER A 283 -24.12 -4.38 -2.40
C SER A 283 -23.72 -4.13 -0.96
N VAL A 284 -23.64 -2.89 -0.50
CA VAL A 284 -23.14 -2.52 0.83
C VAL A 284 -24.18 -1.66 1.55
N LYS A 285 -24.43 -1.94 2.83
CA LYS A 285 -25.38 -1.20 3.67
C LYS A 285 -24.68 -0.62 4.90
N TRP A 286 -25.19 0.51 5.39
CA TRP A 286 -24.68 1.13 6.61
C TRP A 286 -24.71 0.18 7.83
N ALA A 287 -25.72 -0.69 7.93
CA ALA A 287 -25.86 -1.65 9.03
C ALA A 287 -24.85 -2.82 8.99
N ASP A 288 -24.09 -3.00 7.91
CA ASP A 288 -23.13 -4.11 7.80
C ASP A 288 -21.98 -3.95 8.81
N SER A 289 -21.74 -4.93 9.67
CA SER A 289 -20.62 -4.86 10.62
C SER A 289 -19.29 -4.82 9.88
N ASN A 290 -19.10 -5.74 8.93
CA ASN A 290 -17.98 -5.73 8.00
C ASN A 290 -18.48 -5.53 6.57
N LYS A 291 -18.25 -4.34 6.02
CA LYS A 291 -18.77 -3.95 4.70
C LYS A 291 -18.17 -4.75 3.52
N ILE A 292 -17.01 -5.39 3.71
CA ILE A 292 -16.45 -6.32 2.73
C ILE A 292 -17.15 -7.66 2.84
N LYS A 293 -17.13 -8.27 4.04
CA LYS A 293 -17.64 -9.63 4.28
C LYS A 293 -19.16 -9.70 4.19
N ASP A 294 -19.86 -8.91 4.98
CA ASP A 294 -21.33 -8.90 5.10
C ASP A 294 -21.98 -8.10 3.96
N GLY A 295 -21.21 -7.23 3.32
CA GLY A 295 -21.60 -6.44 2.16
C GLY A 295 -21.22 -7.10 0.84
N VAL A 296 -20.15 -6.62 0.21
CA VAL A 296 -19.74 -6.98 -1.16
C VAL A 296 -19.65 -8.49 -1.37
N MET A 297 -18.94 -9.20 -0.48
CA MET A 297 -18.69 -10.64 -0.65
C MET A 297 -19.90 -11.52 -0.29
N THR A 298 -20.94 -10.95 0.32
CA THR A 298 -22.22 -11.66 0.56
C THR A 298 -23.23 -11.40 -0.56
N ARG A 299 -23.30 -10.18 -1.10
CA ARG A 299 -24.37 -9.77 -2.02
C ARG A 299 -23.96 -9.72 -3.49
N ALA A 300 -22.70 -9.42 -3.77
CA ALA A 300 -22.19 -9.31 -5.13
C ALA A 300 -20.77 -9.93 -5.32
N PRO A 301 -20.47 -11.11 -4.73
CA PRO A 301 -19.13 -11.68 -4.82
C PRO A 301 -18.70 -11.98 -6.26
N GLU A 302 -19.58 -12.57 -7.07
CA GLU A 302 -19.27 -12.92 -8.46
C GLU A 302 -18.95 -11.69 -9.30
N GLN A 303 -19.74 -10.61 -9.13
CA GLN A 303 -19.53 -9.37 -9.86
C GLN A 303 -18.22 -8.70 -9.45
N MET A 304 -17.92 -8.67 -8.15
CA MET A 304 -16.67 -8.10 -7.64
C MET A 304 -15.45 -8.90 -8.12
N ILE A 305 -15.51 -10.23 -8.10
CA ILE A 305 -14.46 -11.12 -8.62
C ILE A 305 -14.23 -10.87 -10.11
N LYS A 306 -15.30 -10.66 -10.90
CA LYS A 306 -15.22 -10.38 -12.33
C LYS A 306 -14.46 -9.07 -12.63
N TYR A 307 -14.64 -8.02 -11.83
CA TYR A 307 -13.86 -6.79 -12.00
C TYR A 307 -12.42 -6.96 -11.50
N ALA A 308 -12.23 -7.60 -10.35
CA ALA A 308 -10.91 -7.87 -9.80
C ALA A 308 -10.04 -8.72 -10.75
N ALA A 309 -10.62 -9.70 -11.43
CA ALA A 309 -9.94 -10.56 -12.39
C ALA A 309 -9.43 -9.82 -13.65
N GLN A 310 -9.94 -8.61 -13.92
CA GLN A 310 -9.49 -7.79 -15.05
C GLN A 310 -8.26 -6.94 -14.71
N PHE A 311 -7.92 -6.79 -13.42
CA PHE A 311 -6.67 -6.14 -13.01
C PHE A 311 -5.54 -7.17 -13.05
N THR A 312 -4.81 -7.15 -14.16
CA THR A 312 -3.62 -7.98 -14.41
C THR A 312 -2.46 -7.09 -14.84
N VAL A 313 -1.23 -7.54 -14.60
CA VAL A 313 -0.03 -6.76 -14.91
C VAL A 313 1.00 -7.66 -15.58
N SER A 314 1.43 -7.35 -16.80
CA SER A 314 2.59 -8.01 -17.41
C SER A 314 3.90 -7.34 -17.00
N GLU A 315 5.02 -8.03 -17.23
CA GLU A 315 6.37 -7.57 -16.87
C GLU A 315 6.71 -6.19 -17.47
N ASP A 316 6.28 -5.91 -18.69
CA ASP A 316 6.50 -4.64 -19.38
C ASP A 316 5.58 -3.50 -18.91
N GLN A 317 4.57 -3.80 -18.08
CA GLN A 317 3.60 -2.83 -17.56
C GLN A 317 3.87 -2.41 -16.11
N VAL A 318 4.87 -3.00 -15.43
CA VAL A 318 5.08 -2.81 -13.99
C VAL A 318 5.17 -1.34 -13.58
N GLU A 319 5.99 -0.54 -14.27
CA GLU A 319 6.19 0.87 -13.91
C GLU A 319 4.92 1.71 -14.14
N GLU A 320 4.24 1.50 -15.28
CA GLU A 320 2.98 2.19 -15.59
C GLU A 320 1.89 1.84 -14.58
N ARG A 321 1.76 0.55 -14.24
CA ARG A 321 0.75 0.05 -13.31
C ARG A 321 1.03 0.48 -11.88
N LEU A 322 2.30 0.70 -11.51
CA LEU A 322 2.67 1.23 -10.20
C LEU A 322 2.17 2.66 -10.06
N ALA A 323 2.45 3.50 -11.05
CA ALA A 323 2.01 4.89 -11.06
C ALA A 323 0.47 5.00 -11.11
N ASP A 324 -0.19 4.22 -11.97
CA ASP A 324 -1.66 4.11 -12.05
C ASP A 324 -2.29 3.70 -10.71
N MET A 325 -1.76 2.67 -10.06
CA MET A 325 -2.23 2.20 -8.76
C MET A 325 -2.07 3.29 -7.68
N ILE A 326 -0.88 3.89 -7.55
CA ILE A 326 -0.62 4.94 -6.56
C ILE A 326 -1.53 6.15 -6.79
N ASN A 327 -1.65 6.61 -8.03
CA ASN A 327 -2.49 7.76 -8.36
C ASN A 327 -3.96 7.50 -8.06
N THR A 328 -4.47 6.33 -8.47
CA THR A 328 -5.87 5.96 -8.29
C THR A 328 -6.25 5.84 -6.81
N VAL A 329 -5.40 5.24 -5.96
CA VAL A 329 -5.70 5.15 -4.52
C VAL A 329 -5.69 6.52 -3.84
N VAL A 330 -4.77 7.40 -4.22
CA VAL A 330 -4.73 8.78 -3.69
C VAL A 330 -5.93 9.57 -4.21
N TYR A 331 -6.35 9.35 -5.46
CA TYR A 331 -7.52 9.97 -6.05
C TYR A 331 -8.80 9.65 -5.28
N TYR A 332 -9.17 8.37 -5.16
CA TYR A 332 -10.44 8.06 -4.47
C TYR A 332 -10.38 8.37 -2.97
N THR A 333 -9.20 8.34 -2.35
CA THR A 333 -9.06 8.69 -0.92
C THR A 333 -9.30 10.17 -0.68
N SER A 334 -8.76 11.02 -1.56
CA SER A 334 -8.85 12.48 -1.41
C SER A 334 -10.15 13.06 -1.97
N ALA A 335 -10.69 12.50 -3.04
CA ALA A 335 -11.87 13.04 -3.72
C ALA A 335 -13.21 12.51 -3.18
N ALA A 336 -13.22 11.48 -2.32
CA ALA A 336 -14.43 10.96 -1.68
C ALA A 336 -14.93 11.90 -0.56
N GLN A 337 -15.47 13.06 -0.95
CA GLN A 337 -15.85 14.16 -0.08
C GLN A 337 -17.35 14.43 -0.11
N ARG A 338 -17.85 15.18 0.88
CA ARG A 338 -19.24 15.62 0.95
C ARG A 338 -19.29 17.16 0.99
N PRO A 339 -19.77 17.85 -0.06
CA PRO A 339 -19.63 19.31 -0.20
C PRO A 339 -20.21 20.15 0.95
N THR A 340 -21.18 19.62 1.68
CA THR A 340 -21.81 20.28 2.83
C THR A 340 -21.07 20.06 4.16
N ARG A 341 -19.91 19.39 4.13
CA ARG A 341 -19.14 18.97 5.30
C ARG A 341 -17.68 19.39 5.13
N GLU A 342 -16.97 19.49 6.24
CA GLU A 342 -15.51 19.66 6.24
C GLU A 342 -14.84 18.48 5.55
N MET A 343 -13.77 18.76 4.79
CA MET A 343 -13.03 17.71 4.09
C MET A 343 -12.37 16.77 5.10
N LYS A 344 -12.58 15.47 4.89
CA LYS A 344 -11.99 14.39 5.70
C LYS A 344 -11.58 13.22 4.82
N LEU A 345 -10.62 12.45 5.30
CA LEU A 345 -10.13 11.26 4.60
C LEU A 345 -10.69 9.99 5.25
N ASP A 346 -11.05 9.02 4.41
CA ASP A 346 -11.63 7.76 4.87
C ASP A 346 -10.57 6.86 5.52
N PHE A 347 -10.84 6.43 6.75
CA PHE A 347 -9.96 5.57 7.53
C PHE A 347 -9.57 4.28 6.79
N PHE A 348 -10.49 3.68 6.02
CA PHE A 348 -10.21 2.45 5.29
C PHE A 348 -9.42 2.72 4.02
N PHE A 349 -9.71 3.82 3.32
CA PHE A 349 -9.00 4.20 2.10
C PHE A 349 -7.54 4.59 2.34
N ILE A 350 -7.23 5.26 3.46
CA ILE A 350 -5.84 5.58 3.78
C ILE A 350 -4.96 4.32 3.94
N HIS A 351 -5.52 3.14 4.25
CA HIS A 351 -4.74 1.89 4.30
C HIS A 351 -4.27 1.48 2.90
N CYS A 352 -5.08 1.72 1.87
CA CYS A 352 -4.70 1.48 0.47
C CYS A 352 -3.59 2.44 0.01
N VAL A 353 -3.61 3.69 0.47
CA VAL A 353 -2.55 4.68 0.21
C VAL A 353 -1.27 4.32 0.98
N ASN A 354 -1.39 4.06 2.29
CA ASN A 354 -0.28 3.73 3.17
C ASN A 354 0.45 2.45 2.76
N SER A 355 -0.24 1.52 2.10
CA SER A 355 0.36 0.29 1.56
C SER A 355 0.90 0.44 0.13
N SER A 356 0.50 1.46 -0.63
CA SER A 356 0.92 1.61 -2.04
C SER A 356 2.41 1.95 -2.19
N ILE A 357 2.97 2.73 -1.26
CA ILE A 357 4.39 3.14 -1.24
C ILE A 357 5.36 1.95 -1.28
N PHE A 358 5.02 0.85 -0.60
CA PHE A 358 5.91 -0.30 -0.50
C PHE A 358 6.14 -1.03 -1.83
N PHE A 359 5.23 -0.88 -2.80
CA PHE A 359 5.36 -1.54 -4.08
C PHE A 359 6.55 -1.03 -4.90
N SER A 360 7.02 0.22 -4.67
CA SER A 360 8.29 0.70 -5.21
C SER A 360 9.51 -0.10 -4.74
N LYS A 361 9.47 -0.65 -3.51
CA LYS A 361 10.51 -1.55 -2.99
C LYS A 361 10.28 -2.97 -3.50
N ILE A 362 9.08 -3.51 -3.35
CA ILE A 362 8.76 -4.93 -3.60
C ILE A 362 9.13 -5.35 -5.03
N ILE A 363 8.73 -4.57 -6.04
CA ILE A 363 9.02 -4.88 -7.45
C ILE A 363 10.53 -4.87 -7.76
N ASN A 364 11.31 -4.16 -6.94
CA ASN A 364 12.76 -4.03 -7.06
C ASN A 364 13.54 -4.99 -6.13
N LEU A 365 12.87 -5.85 -5.35
CA LEU A 365 13.56 -6.84 -4.54
C LEU A 365 14.27 -7.86 -5.43
N PRO A 366 15.60 -8.05 -5.31
CA PRO A 366 16.37 -8.88 -6.23
C PRO A 366 16.16 -10.38 -6.04
N TYR A 367 15.66 -10.79 -4.87
CA TYR A 367 15.47 -12.19 -4.50
C TYR A 367 14.02 -12.70 -4.72
N LEU A 368 13.10 -11.82 -5.11
CA LEU A 368 11.76 -12.24 -5.55
C LEU A 368 11.78 -12.44 -7.06
N ASP A 369 11.24 -13.58 -7.51
CA ASP A 369 11.04 -13.81 -8.94
C ASP A 369 9.95 -12.87 -9.51
N GLN A 370 9.94 -12.76 -10.84
CA GLN A 370 9.02 -11.86 -11.53
C GLN A 370 7.55 -12.23 -11.31
N ARG A 371 7.20 -13.52 -11.29
CA ARG A 371 5.82 -13.96 -11.07
C ARG A 371 5.33 -13.56 -9.68
N SER A 372 6.15 -13.71 -8.65
CA SER A 372 5.83 -13.34 -7.26
C SER A 372 5.57 -11.85 -7.12
N LYS A 373 6.40 -11.01 -7.77
CA LYS A 373 6.21 -9.55 -7.81
C LYS A 373 4.90 -9.16 -8.49
N LEU A 374 4.62 -9.73 -9.66
CA LEU A 374 3.39 -9.47 -10.41
C LEU A 374 2.16 -9.92 -9.62
N ARG A 375 2.21 -11.09 -8.97
CA ARG A 375 1.10 -11.60 -8.16
C ARG A 375 0.73 -10.66 -7.02
N LEU A 376 1.72 -10.18 -6.26
CA LEU A 376 1.50 -9.22 -5.18
C LEU A 376 0.89 -7.92 -5.72
N MET A 377 1.38 -7.44 -6.86
CA MET A 377 0.90 -6.21 -7.49
C MET A 377 -0.54 -6.33 -7.98
N GLU A 378 -0.89 -7.45 -8.61
CA GLU A 378 -2.26 -7.75 -9.02
C GLU A 378 -3.19 -7.84 -7.80
N TRP A 379 -2.81 -8.56 -6.75
CA TRP A 379 -3.62 -8.65 -5.53
C TRP A 379 -3.76 -7.29 -4.85
N LYS A 380 -2.75 -6.43 -4.90
CA LYS A 380 -2.84 -5.05 -4.41
C LYS A 380 -3.90 -4.24 -5.15
N GLY A 381 -3.90 -4.22 -6.48
CA GLY A 381 -4.94 -3.50 -7.22
C GLY A 381 -6.34 -4.08 -6.99
N ARG A 382 -6.45 -5.42 -6.83
CA ARG A 382 -7.73 -6.08 -6.52
C ARG A 382 -8.29 -5.65 -5.16
N ILE A 383 -7.46 -5.57 -4.12
CA ILE A 383 -7.92 -5.10 -2.81
C ILE A 383 -8.27 -3.61 -2.83
N ASP A 384 -7.58 -2.81 -3.64
CA ASP A 384 -7.90 -1.39 -3.78
C ASP A 384 -9.29 -1.17 -4.38
N LEU A 385 -9.66 -1.95 -5.43
CA LEU A 385 -11.02 -1.94 -5.98
C LEU A 385 -12.05 -2.39 -4.95
N LEU A 386 -11.79 -3.50 -4.26
CA LEU A 386 -12.70 -4.03 -3.24
C LEU A 386 -12.90 -3.05 -2.09
N MET A 387 -11.84 -2.39 -1.63
CA MET A 387 -11.91 -1.41 -0.56
C MET A 387 -12.79 -0.24 -0.96
N TYR A 388 -12.61 0.31 -2.16
CA TYR A 388 -13.43 1.38 -2.72
C TYR A 388 -14.93 1.00 -2.75
N VAL A 389 -15.25 -0.15 -3.35
CA VAL A 389 -16.65 -0.63 -3.42
C VAL A 389 -17.23 -0.85 -2.02
N SER A 390 -16.46 -1.41 -1.09
CA SER A 390 -16.90 -1.66 0.29
C SER A 390 -17.27 -0.41 1.08
N ARG A 391 -16.84 0.78 0.64
CA ARG A 391 -17.19 2.05 1.30
C ARG A 391 -18.39 2.75 0.65
N GLY A 392 -19.17 2.04 -0.15
CA GLY A 392 -20.38 2.56 -0.79
C GLY A 392 -20.12 3.26 -2.13
N SER A 393 -18.92 3.11 -2.71
CA SER A 393 -18.55 3.69 -4.01
C SER A 393 -18.87 5.20 -4.12
N PRO A 394 -18.36 6.05 -3.20
CA PRO A 394 -18.68 7.47 -3.16
C PRO A 394 -18.35 8.18 -4.48
N ASP A 395 -19.12 9.23 -4.77
CA ASP A 395 -18.74 10.18 -5.82
C ASP A 395 -17.37 10.78 -5.53
N LEU A 396 -16.58 10.99 -6.60
CA LEU A 396 -15.20 11.45 -6.50
C LEU A 396 -15.10 12.89 -7.00
N LEU A 397 -15.20 13.82 -6.05
CA LEU A 397 -15.29 15.26 -6.26
C LEU A 397 -13.90 15.89 -6.35
N LEU A 398 -13.23 15.69 -7.48
CA LEU A 398 -11.87 16.18 -7.71
C LEU A 398 -11.75 17.71 -7.56
N ASP A 399 -12.81 18.45 -7.89
CA ASP A 399 -12.85 19.91 -7.78
C ASP A 399 -12.75 20.42 -6.33
N GLU A 400 -13.17 19.62 -5.33
CA GLU A 400 -12.96 19.95 -3.91
C GLU A 400 -11.46 19.92 -3.57
N VAL A 401 -10.74 18.91 -4.06
CA VAL A 401 -9.29 18.79 -3.90
C VAL A 401 -8.56 19.91 -4.64
N ALA A 402 -8.95 20.19 -5.88
CA ALA A 402 -8.33 21.21 -6.72
C ALA A 402 -8.44 22.63 -6.13
N ARG A 403 -9.53 22.92 -5.40
CA ARG A 403 -9.79 24.22 -4.77
C ARG A 403 -9.20 24.35 -3.36
N TYR A 404 -8.78 23.25 -2.73
CA TYR A 404 -8.26 23.27 -1.36
C TYR A 404 -6.97 24.10 -1.26
N PRO A 405 -6.85 25.08 -0.35
CA PRO A 405 -5.70 25.97 -0.29
C PRO A 405 -4.42 25.23 0.10
N ILE A 406 -3.31 25.58 -0.55
CA ILE A 406 -1.96 25.18 -0.12
C ILE A 406 -1.50 26.18 0.92
N LYS A 407 -1.46 25.76 2.19
CA LYS A 407 -0.99 26.57 3.32
C LYS A 407 0.46 26.26 3.66
N GLU A 408 0.84 25.00 3.47
CA GLU A 408 2.11 24.42 3.92
C GLU A 408 2.78 23.65 2.78
N ASP A 409 4.12 23.69 2.76
CA ASP A 409 4.94 22.85 1.92
C ASP A 409 5.18 21.46 2.56
N TRP A 410 5.89 20.57 1.84
CA TRP A 410 6.15 19.21 2.34
C TRP A 410 6.91 19.17 3.68
N PRO A 411 8.03 19.89 3.87
CA PRO A 411 8.69 19.97 5.17
C PRO A 411 7.76 20.39 6.31
N GLN A 412 6.88 21.36 6.10
CA GLN A 412 5.90 21.79 7.11
C GLN A 412 4.85 20.71 7.40
N ILE A 413 4.30 20.08 6.36
CA ILE A 413 3.36 18.94 6.48
C ILE A 413 3.99 17.79 7.26
N PHE A 414 5.25 17.44 6.95
CA PHE A 414 5.98 16.40 7.67
C PHE A 414 6.19 16.77 9.14
N GLY A 415 6.53 18.02 9.44
CA GLY A 415 6.63 18.53 10.80
C GLY A 415 5.35 18.33 11.60
N ARG A 416 4.18 18.65 11.02
CA ARG A 416 2.88 18.40 11.65
C ARG A 416 2.56 16.92 11.83
N ALA A 417 2.85 16.09 10.82
CA ALA A 417 2.62 14.66 10.90
C ALA A 417 3.49 13.99 11.99
N VAL A 418 4.77 14.38 12.10
CA VAL A 418 5.72 13.87 13.10
C VAL A 418 5.32 14.29 14.52
N THR A 419 4.80 15.50 14.68
CA THR A 419 4.46 16.06 16.01
C THR A 419 3.00 15.83 16.42
N HIS A 420 2.24 15.06 15.65
CA HIS A 420 0.83 14.81 15.94
C HIS A 420 0.64 14.16 17.32
N GLY A 421 -0.18 14.79 18.17
CA GLY A 421 -0.29 14.44 19.58
C GLY A 421 -1.05 13.14 19.84
N THR A 422 -2.03 12.81 19.01
CA THR A 422 -3.02 11.75 19.26
C THR A 422 -3.12 10.69 18.16
N ASP A 423 -2.44 10.90 17.02
CA ASP A 423 -2.44 9.92 15.93
C ASP A 423 -1.41 8.83 16.24
N ASP A 424 -1.77 7.58 15.99
CA ASP A 424 -0.96 6.38 16.21
C ASP A 424 -0.08 6.03 14.99
N GLY A 425 0.03 6.93 14.02
CA GLY A 425 0.93 6.83 12.86
C GLY A 425 0.25 6.72 11.51
N HIS A 426 -1.08 6.79 11.43
CA HIS A 426 -1.81 6.83 10.17
C HIS A 426 -1.47 8.08 9.34
N LEU A 427 -1.37 9.25 9.98
CA LEU A 427 -1.06 10.51 9.30
C LEU A 427 0.36 10.55 8.77
N ALA A 428 1.35 10.10 9.55
CA ALA A 428 2.76 10.06 9.11
C ALA A 428 2.94 9.13 7.90
N LYS A 429 2.32 7.94 7.93
CA LYS A 429 2.28 7.03 6.79
C LYS A 429 1.66 7.70 5.56
N LEU A 430 0.53 8.39 5.75
CA LEU A 430 -0.22 9.01 4.67
C LEU A 430 0.55 10.15 4.01
N ALA A 431 1.05 11.11 4.80
CA ALA A 431 1.86 12.22 4.29
C ALA A 431 3.08 11.71 3.50
N ARG A 432 3.76 10.69 4.03
CA ARG A 432 4.89 10.03 3.38
C ARG A 432 4.50 9.37 2.06
N ALA A 433 3.39 8.63 2.03
CA ALA A 433 2.90 7.92 0.84
C ALA A 433 2.43 8.89 -0.27
N VAL A 434 1.76 10.00 0.08
CA VAL A 434 1.33 11.02 -0.89
C VAL A 434 2.53 11.75 -1.48
N ALA A 435 3.51 12.15 -0.67
CA ALA A 435 4.74 12.79 -1.16
C ALA A 435 5.56 11.85 -2.07
N HIS A 436 5.64 10.56 -1.71
CA HIS A 436 6.21 9.54 -2.59
C HIS A 436 5.43 9.41 -3.90
N GLY A 437 4.09 9.42 -3.85
CA GLY A 437 3.23 9.34 -5.02
C GLY A 437 3.45 10.49 -6.00
N GLN A 438 3.64 11.71 -5.50
CA GLN A 438 4.03 12.86 -6.32
C GLN A 438 5.31 12.56 -7.10
N ARG A 439 6.34 12.03 -6.43
CA ARG A 439 7.63 11.71 -7.07
C ARG A 439 7.51 10.60 -8.12
N VAL A 440 6.72 9.56 -7.86
CA VAL A 440 6.55 8.44 -8.80
C VAL A 440 5.71 8.84 -10.02
N CYS A 441 4.66 9.64 -9.82
CA CYS A 441 3.76 10.06 -10.89
C CYS A 441 4.29 11.27 -11.69
N GLN A 442 5.33 11.95 -11.19
CA GLN A 442 5.91 13.11 -11.84
C GLN A 442 6.35 12.80 -13.28
N GLY A 443 5.80 13.56 -14.24
CA GLY A 443 6.16 13.44 -15.66
C GLY A 443 5.44 12.32 -16.43
N VAL A 444 4.72 11.43 -15.74
CA VAL A 444 3.79 10.46 -16.37
C VAL A 444 2.34 10.91 -16.21
N GLU A 445 2.00 11.61 -15.13
CA GLU A 445 0.65 12.09 -14.82
C GLU A 445 -0.03 12.84 -15.98
N ASN A 446 0.68 13.75 -16.65
CA ASN A 446 0.14 14.50 -17.78
C ASN A 446 -0.05 13.65 -19.04
N LYS A 447 0.84 12.67 -19.27
CA LYS A 447 0.78 11.82 -20.48
C LYS A 447 -0.39 10.86 -20.42
N HIS A 448 -0.68 10.36 -19.22
CA HIS A 448 -1.74 9.37 -18.98
C HIS A 448 -3.04 10.02 -18.47
N GLN A 449 -3.10 11.36 -18.41
CA GLN A 449 -4.26 12.11 -17.90
C GLN A 449 -4.72 11.60 -16.52
N MET A 450 -3.75 11.36 -15.64
CA MET A 450 -4.02 10.88 -14.29
C MET A 450 -4.78 11.93 -13.49
N PRO A 451 -5.76 11.54 -12.66
CA PRO A 451 -6.63 12.49 -11.95
C PRO A 451 -5.88 13.36 -10.94
N ILE A 452 -4.93 12.79 -10.19
CA ILE A 452 -4.07 13.60 -9.30
C ILE A 452 -2.82 14.02 -10.08
N HIS A 453 -2.64 15.33 -10.23
CA HIS A 453 -1.49 15.87 -10.95
C HIS A 453 -1.05 17.24 -10.42
N GLY A 454 0.20 17.63 -10.67
CA GLY A 454 0.70 18.97 -10.36
C GLY A 454 0.62 19.31 -8.87
N ASP A 455 -0.06 20.40 -8.54
CA ASP A 455 -0.15 20.92 -7.17
C ASP A 455 -1.16 20.17 -6.30
N MET A 456 -2.01 19.31 -6.88
CA MET A 456 -2.98 18.50 -6.15
C MET A 456 -2.32 17.61 -5.10
N TRP A 457 -1.13 17.07 -5.37
CA TRP A 457 -0.37 16.28 -4.40
C TRP A 457 -0.12 17.05 -3.10
N LEU A 458 0.27 18.32 -3.21
CA LEU A 458 0.54 19.17 -2.06
C LEU A 458 -0.76 19.61 -1.37
N ARG A 459 -1.84 19.86 -2.14
CA ARG A 459 -3.18 20.11 -1.59
C ARG A 459 -3.68 18.94 -0.75
N ILE A 460 -3.49 17.70 -1.23
CA ILE A 460 -3.85 16.49 -0.50
C ILE A 460 -3.03 16.35 0.78
N GLY A 461 -1.74 16.68 0.74
CA GLY A 461 -0.92 16.76 1.96
C GLY A 461 -1.46 17.76 2.99
N ASN A 462 -1.89 18.95 2.55
CA ASN A 462 -2.53 19.94 3.41
C ASN A 462 -3.89 19.46 3.96
N ILE A 463 -4.72 18.80 3.13
CA ILE A 463 -5.98 18.17 3.58
C ILE A 463 -5.69 17.14 4.68
N ALA A 464 -4.67 16.30 4.50
CA ALA A 464 -4.33 15.26 5.46
C ALA A 464 -4.02 15.85 6.84
N VAL A 465 -3.13 16.85 6.94
CA VAL A 465 -2.77 17.42 8.24
C VAL A 465 -3.85 18.32 8.84
N ASP A 466 -4.68 18.97 8.03
CA ASP A 466 -5.77 19.82 8.50
C ASP A 466 -6.97 19.00 9.00
N SER A 467 -7.30 17.90 8.33
CA SER A 467 -8.47 17.08 8.67
C SER A 467 -8.26 16.16 9.88
N THR A 468 -7.01 15.95 10.31
CA THR A 468 -6.66 15.11 11.47
C THR A 468 -6.49 15.88 12.77
N VAL A 469 -6.59 17.22 12.76
CA VAL A 469 -6.54 17.99 14.01
C VAL A 469 -7.78 17.68 14.84
N GLU A 470 -7.59 17.23 16.09
CA GLU A 470 -8.69 17.01 17.01
C GLU A 470 -9.28 18.35 17.48
N GLU A 471 -10.43 18.72 16.93
CA GLU A 471 -11.28 19.78 17.49
C GLU A 471 -12.54 19.16 18.12
N GLY A 472 -12.55 19.08 19.46
CA GLY A 472 -13.71 18.66 20.25
C GLY A 472 -14.03 17.16 20.18
N GLU A 473 -15.30 16.82 19.99
CA GLU A 473 -15.79 15.42 19.92
C GLU A 473 -15.60 14.77 18.53
N ARG A 474 -15.03 15.50 17.56
CA ARG A 474 -14.92 15.04 16.17
C ARG A 474 -13.76 14.07 16.00
N GLY A 475 -14.00 12.90 15.41
CA GLY A 475 -12.95 11.94 15.06
C GLY A 475 -12.03 12.42 13.93
N MET A 476 -10.77 12.01 13.94
CA MET A 476 -9.74 12.37 12.93
C MET A 476 -10.07 11.87 11.52
N TRP A 477 -10.70 10.70 11.43
CA TRP A 477 -10.99 10.03 10.17
C TRP A 477 -12.49 9.83 10.01
N VAL A 478 -12.99 9.99 8.79
CA VAL A 478 -14.35 9.53 8.44
C VAL A 478 -14.30 8.02 8.18
N ARG A 479 -15.37 7.29 8.52
CA ARG A 479 -15.43 5.83 8.39
C ARG A 479 -16.58 5.43 7.47
N SER A 480 -16.25 5.11 6.22
CA SER A 480 -17.17 4.77 5.13
C SER A 480 -17.84 5.98 4.48
N THR A 481 -17.05 6.80 3.79
CA THR A 481 -17.44 8.06 3.15
C THR A 481 -18.61 7.99 2.17
N GLY A 482 -18.92 6.83 1.58
CA GLY A 482 -20.08 6.67 0.70
C GLY A 482 -21.43 6.58 1.40
N PHE A 483 -21.47 6.64 2.73
CA PHE A 483 -22.71 6.62 3.50
C PHE A 483 -22.96 7.97 4.16
N ASP A 484 -24.20 8.46 4.07
CA ASP A 484 -24.59 9.74 4.66
C ASP A 484 -24.37 9.77 6.17
N GLU A 485 -24.62 8.65 6.84
CA GLU A 485 -24.46 8.44 8.28
C GLU A 485 -23.01 8.61 8.77
N ALA A 486 -22.02 8.38 7.89
CA ALA A 486 -20.60 8.56 8.22
C ALA A 486 -20.21 10.02 8.45
N TRP A 487 -21.04 10.95 7.96
CA TRP A 487 -20.79 12.39 8.03
C TRP A 487 -21.66 13.12 9.05
N GLU A 488 -22.55 12.40 9.74
CA GLU A 488 -23.28 12.96 10.85
C GLU A 488 -22.37 13.13 12.07
N PRO A 489 -22.61 14.11 12.97
CA PRO A 489 -21.84 14.26 14.19
C PRO A 489 -22.00 13.01 15.07
N GLN A 490 -21.00 12.13 15.07
CA GLN A 490 -20.98 10.95 15.93
C GLN A 490 -20.25 11.30 17.22
N GLY A 491 -20.89 11.15 18.37
CA GLY A 491 -20.19 11.11 19.66
C GLY A 491 -19.25 9.90 19.73
N ARG A 492 -18.30 9.88 20.67
CA ARG A 492 -17.20 8.89 20.84
C ARG A 492 -17.60 7.41 21.07
N ALA A 493 -18.78 6.97 20.67
CA ALA A 493 -19.38 5.71 21.11
C ALA A 493 -18.86 4.43 20.41
N HIS A 494 -17.99 4.51 19.39
CA HIS A 494 -17.51 3.32 18.68
C HIS A 494 -16.01 3.44 18.36
N MET A 495 -15.17 3.24 19.39
CA MET A 495 -13.76 2.86 19.21
C MET A 495 -13.63 1.34 19.21
#